data_AF-A0A536HUN1-F1
#
_entry.id   AF-A0A536HUN1-F1
#
_cell.length_a   1.000
_cell.length_b   1.000
_cell.length_c   1.000
_cell.angle_alpha   90.00
_cell.angle_beta   90.00
_cell.angle_gamma   90.00
#
_symmetry.space_group_name_H-M   'P 1'
#
loop_
_entity.id
_entity.type
_entity.pdbx_description
1 polymer ?
#
loop_
_entity_poly.entity_id
_entity_poly.type
_entity_poly.pdbx_seq_one_letter_code
_entity_poly.pdbx_strand_id
1 'polypeptide(L)'
;MVDRAALKTNQAGIVLTILVAFLLGALWPGATILIPVLAAVLLLGTFVPEAALFKQVYARLLRPAGLVRAQPVAESPKPHNFAQLLGGIFLALSSLVFFFSVPLIGWALALIVLALAALNLFFGF
;
A
#
# COMPACT_ATOMS: atom_id res chain seq x y z
N MET A 1 5.39 -19.82 -5.89
CA MET A 1 6.05 -19.50 -4.61
C MET A 1 6.03 -18.01 -4.45
N VAL A 2 5.59 -17.52 -3.29
CA VAL A 2 5.56 -16.09 -2.97
C VAL A 2 6.49 -15.86 -1.78
N ASP A 3 7.26 -14.77 -1.83
CA ASP A 3 8.10 -14.36 -0.71
C ASP A 3 7.25 -13.58 0.30
N ARG A 4 7.01 -14.19 1.45
CA ARG A 4 6.19 -13.60 2.52
C ARG A 4 6.82 -12.31 3.05
N ALA A 5 8.14 -12.19 3.01
CA ALA A 5 8.84 -10.96 3.40
C ALA A 5 8.57 -9.81 2.41
N ALA A 6 8.48 -10.10 1.10
CA ALA A 6 8.11 -9.13 0.09
C ALA A 6 6.67 -8.64 0.27
N LEU A 7 5.74 -9.56 0.61
CA LEU A 7 4.34 -9.21 0.90
C LEU A 7 4.22 -8.31 2.13
N LYS A 8 4.87 -8.67 3.24
CA LYS A 8 4.90 -7.85 4.45
C LYS A 8 5.51 -6.47 4.20
N THR A 9 6.58 -6.39 3.42
CA THR A 9 7.18 -5.10 3.02
C THR A 9 6.19 -4.24 2.24
N ASN A 10 5.45 -4.84 1.30
CA ASN A 10 4.43 -4.13 0.54
C ASN A 10 3.31 -3.59 1.45
N GLN A 11 2.80 -4.40 2.36
CA GLN A 11 1.76 -3.96 3.31
C GLN A 11 2.28 -2.88 4.27
N ALA A 12 3.49 -3.03 4.79
CA ALA A 12 4.13 -2.02 5.63
C ALA A 12 4.30 -0.69 4.88
N GLY A 13 4.69 -0.73 3.59
CA GLY A 13 4.78 0.45 2.73
C GLY A 13 3.44 1.17 2.58
N ILE A 14 2.35 0.43 2.35
CA ILE A 14 0.98 0.98 2.28
C ILE A 14 0.59 1.65 3.60
N VAL A 15 0.70 0.92 4.72
CA VAL A 15 0.35 1.43 6.06
C VAL A 15 1.14 2.69 6.38
N LEU A 16 2.47 2.65 6.20
CA LEU A 16 3.34 3.77 6.49
C LEU A 16 3.00 4.98 5.62
N THR A 17 2.75 4.78 4.33
CA THR A 17 2.42 5.89 3.41
C THR A 17 1.12 6.57 3.79
N ILE A 18 0.07 5.79 4.14
CA ILE A 18 -1.22 6.36 4.56
C ILE A 18 -1.09 7.06 5.91
N LEU A 19 -0.33 6.50 6.87
CA LEU A 19 -0.07 7.16 8.15
C LEU A 19 0.67 8.48 7.99
N VAL A 20 1.72 8.50 7.17
CA VAL A 20 2.48 9.72 6.86
C VAL A 20 1.56 10.75 6.20
N ALA A 21 0.73 10.34 5.23
CA ALA A 21 -0.24 11.22 4.59
C ALA A 21 -1.24 11.81 5.61
N PHE A 22 -1.75 10.99 6.52
CA PHE A 22 -2.73 11.39 7.54
C PHE A 22 -2.13 12.37 8.55
N LEU A 23 -1.00 12.00 9.16
CA LEU A 23 -0.35 12.81 10.20
C LEU A 23 0.21 14.12 9.63
N LEU A 24 0.91 14.05 8.50
CA LEU A 24 1.45 15.25 7.86
C LEU A 24 0.35 16.05 7.17
N GLY A 25 -0.73 15.43 6.69
CA GLY A 25 -1.85 16.13 6.07
C GLY A 25 -2.56 17.09 7.03
N ALA A 26 -2.57 16.78 8.32
CA ALA A 26 -3.09 17.67 9.37
C ALA A 26 -2.22 18.94 9.55
N LEU A 27 -0.91 18.84 9.32
CA LEU A 27 0.04 19.95 9.46
C LEU A 27 0.21 20.71 8.14
N TRP A 28 0.38 19.98 7.04
CA TRP A 28 0.64 20.42 5.68
C TRP A 28 -0.32 19.72 4.71
N PRO A 29 -1.42 20.37 4.30
CA PRO A 29 -2.43 19.76 3.42
C PRO A 29 -1.88 19.17 2.13
N GLY A 30 -0.75 19.69 1.62
CA GLY A 30 -0.06 19.14 0.45
C GLY A 30 0.41 17.68 0.60
N ALA A 31 0.60 17.18 1.82
CA ALA A 31 0.95 15.79 2.07
C ALA A 31 -0.14 14.79 1.63
N THR A 32 -1.38 15.25 1.43
CA THR A 32 -2.48 14.43 0.88
C THR A 32 -2.18 13.90 -0.53
N ILE A 33 -1.23 14.49 -1.27
CA ILE A 33 -0.76 13.99 -2.57
C ILE A 33 -0.24 12.55 -2.52
N LEU A 34 0.17 12.08 -1.34
CA LEU A 34 0.60 10.70 -1.15
C LEU A 34 -0.52 9.69 -1.40
N ILE A 35 -1.79 10.07 -1.21
CA ILE A 35 -2.95 9.21 -1.44
C ILE A 35 -3.14 8.87 -2.94
N PRO A 36 -3.23 9.84 -3.88
CA PRO A 36 -3.32 9.53 -5.30
C PRO A 36 -2.07 8.85 -5.85
N VAL A 37 -0.88 9.22 -5.36
CA VAL A 37 0.37 8.54 -5.73
C VAL A 37 0.32 7.07 -5.32
N LEU A 38 -0.09 6.77 -4.08
CA LEU A 38 -0.22 5.40 -3.60
C LEU A 38 -1.29 4.63 -4.39
N ALA A 39 -2.43 5.25 -4.71
CA ALA A 39 -3.46 4.65 -5.56
C ALA A 39 -2.87 4.18 -6.90
N ALA A 40 -2.12 5.04 -7.57
CA ALA A 40 -1.44 4.70 -8.82
C ALA A 40 -0.45 3.55 -8.64
N VAL A 41 0.37 3.56 -7.58
CA VAL A 41 1.32 2.47 -7.27
C VAL A 41 0.59 1.13 -7.08
N LEU A 42 -0.53 1.11 -6.35
CA LEU A 42 -1.27 -0.14 -6.10
C LEU A 42 -1.94 -0.68 -7.35
N LEU A 43 -2.59 0.20 -8.12
CA LEU A 43 -3.25 -0.18 -9.38
C LEU A 43 -2.22 -0.67 -10.40
N LEU A 44 -1.15 0.09 -10.63
CA LEU A 44 -0.07 -0.30 -11.54
C LEU A 44 0.61 -1.59 -11.09
N GLY A 45 0.94 -1.72 -9.80
CA GLY A 45 1.56 -2.92 -9.25
C GLY A 45 0.67 -4.17 -9.27
N THR A 46 -0.65 -4.01 -9.46
CA THR A 46 -1.59 -5.13 -9.62
C THR A 46 -1.53 -5.68 -11.04
N PHE A 47 -1.54 -4.82 -12.05
CA PHE A 47 -1.53 -5.23 -13.47
C PHE A 47 -0.12 -5.50 -14.01
N VAL A 48 0.87 -4.78 -13.48
CA VAL A 48 2.28 -4.89 -13.85
C VAL A 48 3.07 -5.21 -12.58
N PRO A 49 3.23 -6.50 -12.23
CA PRO A 49 3.92 -6.92 -11.01
C PRO A 49 5.35 -6.38 -10.91
N GLU A 50 6.01 -6.17 -12.05
CA GLU A 50 7.33 -5.56 -12.15
C GLU A 50 7.34 -4.11 -11.68
N ALA A 51 6.23 -3.38 -11.83
CA ALA A 51 6.06 -1.98 -11.41
C ALA A 51 5.65 -1.84 -9.93
N ALA A 52 5.48 -2.94 -9.19
CA ALA A 52 5.11 -2.90 -7.78
C ALA A 52 6.23 -2.28 -6.93
N LEU A 53 6.14 -0.96 -6.70
CA LEU A 53 7.20 -0.13 -6.13
C LEU A 53 7.77 -0.69 -4.82
N PHE A 54 6.92 -1.09 -3.87
CA PHE A 54 7.41 -1.65 -2.60
C PHE A 54 8.08 -3.01 -2.76
N LYS A 55 7.64 -3.83 -3.72
CA LYS A 55 8.31 -5.10 -4.05
C LYS A 55 9.67 -4.82 -4.71
N GLN A 56 9.80 -3.76 -5.50
CA GLN A 56 11.09 -3.34 -6.05
C GLN A 56 12.04 -2.82 -4.96
N VAL A 57 11.54 -2.00 -4.02
CA VAL A 57 12.34 -1.54 -2.87
C VAL A 57 12.83 -2.74 -2.06
N TYR A 58 11.98 -3.74 -1.84
CA TYR A 58 12.40 -5.00 -1.24
C TYR A 58 13.50 -5.70 -2.04
N ALA A 59 13.27 -5.94 -3.34
CA ALA A 59 14.17 -6.74 -4.17
C ALA A 59 15.52 -6.06 -4.45
N ARG A 60 15.52 -4.73 -4.60
CA ARG A 60 16.70 -3.95 -5.02
C ARG A 60 17.46 -3.28 -3.88
N LEU A 61 16.80 -3.00 -2.76
CA LEU A 61 17.41 -2.33 -1.61
C LEU A 61 17.46 -3.24 -0.38
N LEU A 62 16.30 -3.68 0.13
CA LEU A 62 16.24 -4.33 1.45
C LEU A 62 16.86 -5.73 1.47
N ARG A 63 16.62 -6.52 0.41
CA ARG A 63 17.17 -7.87 0.27
C ARG A 63 18.69 -7.87 0.06
N PRO A 64 19.27 -7.09 -0.89
CA PRO A 64 20.73 -7.05 -1.05
C PRO A 64 21.45 -6.39 0.14
N ALA A 65 20.81 -5.45 0.85
CA ALA A 65 21.36 -4.87 2.08
C ALA A 65 21.29 -5.82 3.29
N GLY A 66 20.70 -7.01 3.16
CA GLY A 66 20.57 -7.98 4.25
C GLY A 66 19.60 -7.59 5.37
N LEU A 67 18.86 -6.48 5.21
CA LEU A 67 17.92 -5.96 6.21
C LEU A 67 16.68 -6.84 6.35
N VAL A 68 16.28 -7.52 5.27
CA VAL A 68 15.12 -8.42 5.26
C VAL A 68 15.51 -9.74 4.61
N ARG A 69 15.33 -10.85 5.33
CA ARG A 69 15.58 -12.20 4.82
C ARG A 69 14.37 -12.71 4.05
N ALA A 70 14.61 -13.26 2.86
CA ALA A 70 13.58 -13.88 2.03
C ALA A 70 12.96 -15.10 2.73
N GLN A 71 11.63 -15.19 2.68
CA GLN A 71 10.85 -16.30 3.23
C GLN A 71 9.93 -16.85 2.14
N PRO A 72 10.44 -17.66 1.20
CA PRO A 72 9.63 -18.24 0.15
C PRO A 72 8.66 -19.28 0.73
N VAL A 73 7.37 -19.08 0.49
CA VAL A 73 6.30 -20.01 0.88
C VAL A 73 5.53 -20.43 -0.38
N ALA A 74 5.03 -21.66 -0.41
CA ALA A 74 4.16 -22.16 -1.47
C ALA A 74 2.72 -21.62 -1.32
N GLU A 75 2.58 -20.30 -1.37
CA GLU A 75 1.29 -19.61 -1.37
C GLU A 75 0.98 -19.03 -2.76
N SER A 76 -0.32 -18.90 -3.05
CA SER A 76 -0.80 -18.26 -4.28
C SER A 76 -0.81 -16.74 -4.11
N PRO A 77 -0.30 -15.95 -5.06
CA PRO A 77 -0.34 -14.49 -4.99
C PRO A 77 -1.74 -13.89 -5.26
N LYS A 78 -2.71 -14.70 -5.70
CA LYS A 78 -4.02 -14.22 -6.18
C LYS A 78 -4.82 -13.43 -5.12
N PRO A 79 -4.97 -13.89 -3.86
CA PRO A 79 -5.73 -13.15 -2.85
C PRO A 79 -5.11 -11.78 -2.53
N HIS A 80 -3.77 -11.72 -2.46
CA HIS A 80 -3.07 -10.47 -2.21
C HIS A 80 -3.22 -9.47 -3.36
N ASN A 81 -3.13 -9.93 -4.61
CA ASN A 81 -3.35 -9.05 -5.77
C ASN A 81 -4.78 -8.52 -5.81
N PHE A 82 -5.78 -9.33 -5.41
CA PHE A 82 -7.17 -8.87 -5.28
C PHE A 82 -7.30 -7.79 -4.20
N ALA A 83 -6.73 -8.01 -3.01
CA ALA A 83 -6.74 -7.01 -1.93
C ALA A 83 -6.03 -5.72 -2.34
N GLN A 84 -4.92 -5.84 -3.08
CA GLN A 84 -4.18 -4.70 -3.61
C GLN A 84 -4.98 -3.90 -4.65
N LEU A 85 -5.70 -4.58 -5.55
CA LEU A 85 -6.59 -3.93 -6.51
C LEU A 85 -7.70 -3.16 -5.79
N LEU A 86 -8.36 -3.80 -4.83
CA LEU A 86 -9.44 -3.19 -4.05
C LEU A 86 -8.93 -1.98 -3.26
N GLY A 87 -7.78 -2.11 -2.61
CA GLY A 87 -7.11 -1.00 -1.93
C GLY A 87 -6.79 0.15 -2.89
N GLY A 88 -6.27 -0.14 -4.08
CA GLY A 88 -6.00 0.87 -5.11
C GLY A 88 -7.26 1.62 -5.56
N ILE A 89 -8.38 0.92 -5.77
CA ILE A 89 -9.66 1.53 -6.12
C ILE A 89 -10.17 2.44 -4.99
N PHE A 90 -10.10 1.99 -3.74
CA PHE A 90 -10.53 2.80 -2.59
C PHE A 90 -9.68 4.07 -2.43
N LEU A 91 -8.37 3.99 -2.64
CA LEU A 91 -7.50 5.16 -2.60
C LEU A 91 -7.72 6.09 -3.81
N ALA A 92 -8.08 5.56 -4.98
CA ALA A 92 -8.46 6.38 -6.13
C ALA A 92 -9.76 7.15 -5.87
N LEU A 93 -10.77 6.48 -5.28
CA LEU A 93 -12.01 7.13 -4.84
C LEU A 93 -11.74 8.16 -3.73
N SER A 94 -10.90 7.82 -2.75
CA SER A 94 -10.45 8.75 -1.71
C SER A 94 -9.83 10.01 -2.33
N SER A 95 -8.97 9.84 -3.34
CA SER A 95 -8.33 10.95 -4.07
C SER A 95 -9.37 11.83 -4.77
N LEU A 96 -10.37 11.23 -5.40
CA LEU A 96 -11.47 11.97 -6.05
C LEU A 96 -12.30 12.75 -5.03
N VAL A 97 -12.56 12.16 -3.87
CA VAL A 97 -13.30 12.80 -2.78
C VAL A 97 -12.51 13.97 -2.17
N PHE A 98 -11.18 13.84 -2.03
CA PHE A 98 -10.31 14.96 -1.65
C PHE A 98 -10.35 16.08 -2.69
N PHE A 99 -10.38 15.74 -3.98
CA PHE A 99 -10.50 16.73 -5.06
C PHE A 99 -11.80 17.55 -4.95
N PHE A 100 -12.91 16.91 -4.55
CA PHE A 100 -14.18 17.58 -4.28
C PHE A 100 -14.26 18.24 -2.88
N SER A 101 -13.14 18.35 -2.16
CA SER A 101 -13.05 19.02 -0.85
C SER A 101 -13.97 18.42 0.22
N VAL A 102 -14.18 17.10 0.21
CA VAL A 102 -14.92 16.37 1.26
C VAL A 102 -13.95 15.51 2.10
N PRO A 103 -13.07 16.13 2.90
CA PRO A 103 -11.91 15.45 3.49
C PRO A 103 -12.27 14.30 4.44
N LEU A 104 -13.41 14.39 5.13
CA LEU A 104 -13.86 13.35 6.06
C LEU A 104 -14.09 12.01 5.35
N ILE A 105 -14.78 12.02 4.20
CA ILE A 105 -15.03 10.81 3.41
C ILE A 105 -13.73 10.31 2.76
N GLY A 106 -12.89 11.22 2.28
CA GLY A 106 -11.59 10.89 1.72
C GLY A 106 -10.73 10.12 2.73
N TRP A 107 -10.63 10.64 3.95
CA TRP A 107 -9.92 9.98 5.04
C TRP A 107 -10.58 8.67 5.48
N ALA A 108 -11.90 8.61 5.59
CA ALA A 108 -12.59 7.37 5.94
C ALA A 108 -12.22 6.22 4.97
N LEU A 109 -12.24 6.49 3.66
CA LEU A 109 -11.83 5.51 2.64
C LEU A 109 -10.35 5.09 2.79
N ALA A 110 -9.44 6.05 2.96
CA ALA A 110 -8.02 5.77 3.12
C ALA A 110 -7.71 4.98 4.40
N LEU A 111 -8.39 5.31 5.51
CA LEU A 111 -8.21 4.63 6.80
C LEU A 111 -8.76 3.20 6.78
N ILE A 112 -9.81 2.91 6.00
CA ILE A 112 -10.25 1.53 5.76
C ILE A 112 -9.14 0.73 5.07
N VAL A 113 -8.50 1.28 4.04
CA VAL A 113 -7.37 0.62 3.35
C VAL A 113 -6.19 0.41 4.31
N LEU A 114 -5.87 1.40 5.13
CA LEU A 114 -4.85 1.27 6.18
C LEU A 114 -5.17 0.14 7.15
N ALA A 115 -6.42 0.08 7.65
CA ALA A 115 -6.84 -0.95 8.58
C ALA A 115 -6.71 -2.36 7.96
N LEU A 116 -7.18 -2.53 6.72
CA LEU A 116 -7.06 -3.80 6.01
C LEU A 116 -5.60 -4.20 5.75
N ALA A 117 -4.77 -3.25 5.32
CA ALA A 117 -3.34 -3.49 5.10
C ALA A 117 -2.61 -3.83 6.40
N ALA A 118 -2.95 -3.17 7.51
CA ALA A 118 -2.39 -3.44 8.84
C ALA A 118 -2.84 -4.82 9.35
N LEU A 119 -4.13 -5.15 9.24
CA LEU A 119 -4.63 -6.48 9.58
C LEU A 119 -3.89 -7.56 8.80
N ASN A 120 -3.69 -7.35 7.49
CA ASN A 120 -2.94 -8.29 6.68
C ASN A 120 -1.45 -8.39 7.08
N LEU A 121 -0.84 -7.26 7.45
CA LEU A 121 0.56 -7.21 7.89
C LEU A 121 0.79 -7.99 9.20
N PHE A 122 -0.10 -7.81 10.18
CA PHE A 122 0.06 -8.36 11.53
C PHE A 122 -0.51 -9.77 11.68
N PHE A 123 -1.64 -10.08 11.02
CA PHE A 123 -2.34 -11.36 11.18
C PHE A 123 -2.14 -12.33 10.01
N GLY A 124 -1.64 -11.85 8.86
CA GLY A 124 -1.07 -12.68 7.80
C GLY A 124 -2.05 -13.67 7.16
N PHE A 125 -3.13 -13.17 6.57
CA PHE A 125 -4.08 -13.96 5.77
C PHE A 125 -3.68 -14.04 4.30
#